data_AF-A0A5K0YPT9-F1
#
_entry.id   AF-A0A5K0YPT9-F1
#
_cell.length_a   1.000
_cell.length_b   1.000
_cell.length_c   1.000
_cell.angle_alpha   90.00
_cell.angle_beta   90.00
_cell.angle_gamma   90.00
#
_symmetry.space_group_name_H-M   'P 1'
#
loop_
_entity.id
_entity.type
_entity.pdbx_description
1 polymer ?
#
loop_
_entity_poly.entity_id
_entity_poly.type
_entity_poly.pdbx_seq_one_letter_code
_entity_poly.pdbx_strand_id
1 'polypeptide(L)' 'KDDSEETRPTWHVYVTGHSLGGALSTLLALELSSSQMA' A
#
# COMPACT_ATOMS: atom_id res chain seq x y z
N LYS A 1 -26.25 -0.07 -15.87
CA LYS A 1 -25.75 -1.43 -15.61
C LYS A 1 -24.51 -1.56 -16.46
N ASP A 2 -23.37 -1.21 -15.87
CA ASP A 2 -22.07 -1.16 -16.54
C ASP A 2 -21.16 -2.09 -15.73
N ASP A 3 -21.29 -3.39 -16.01
CA ASP A 3 -20.56 -4.49 -15.35
C ASP A 3 -19.15 -4.60 -15.98
N SER A 4 -18.36 -3.54 -15.87
CA SER A 4 -16.94 -3.53 -16.28
C SER A 4 -16.04 -3.01 -15.16
N GLU A 5 -16.40 -3.32 -13.92
CA GLU A 5 -15.46 -3.36 -12.79
C GLU A 5 -14.54 -4.58 -13.01
N GLU A 6 -13.66 -4.48 -14.02
CA GLU A 6 -12.53 -5.37 -14.20
C GLU A 6 -11.83 -5.46 -12.85
N THR A 7 -11.94 -6.61 -12.21
CA THR A 7 -11.52 -6.87 -10.82
C THR A 7 -10.02 -6.65 -10.73
N ARG A 8 -9.60 -5.40 -10.52
CA ARG A 8 -8.20 -5.09 -10.28
C ARG A 8 -7.77 -5.93 -9.07
N PRO A 9 -6.72 -6.73 -9.18
CA PRO A 9 -6.31 -7.56 -8.07
C PRO A 9 -5.95 -6.66 -6.88
N THR A 10 -6.72 -6.77 -5.81
CA THR A 10 -6.47 -6.05 -4.55
C THR A 10 -5.32 -6.75 -3.85
N TRP A 11 -4.10 -6.27 -4.05
CA TRP A 11 -2.91 -6.78 -3.37
C TRP A 11 -2.79 -6.13 -1.99
N HIS A 12 -2.66 -6.96 -0.94
CA HIS A 12 -2.31 -6.47 0.38
C HIS A 12 -0.79 -6.33 0.49
N VAL A 13 -0.31 -5.09 0.62
CA VAL A 13 1.12 -4.79 0.77
C VAL A 13 1.47 -4.69 2.25
N TYR A 14 2.42 -5.51 2.69
CA TYR A 14 2.96 -5.46 4.04
C TYR A 14 4.38 -4.94 4.01
N VAL A 15 4.67 -3.93 4.83
CA VAL A 15 6.00 -3.38 5.01
C VAL A 15 6.48 -3.73 6.41
N THR A 16 7.73 -4.18 6.53
CA THR A 16 8.35 -4.54 7.81
C THR A 16 9.76 -3.98 7.91
N GLY A 17 10.25 -3.80 9.13
CA GLY A 17 11.62 -3.39 9.40
C GLY A 17 11.98 -3.51 10.89
N HIS A 18 13.27 -3.70 11.18
CA HIS A 18 13.79 -3.83 12.55
C HIS A 18 14.46 -2.54 13.02
N SER A 19 14.24 -2.16 14.28
CA SER A 19 14.83 -0.96 14.89
C SER A 19 14.56 0.29 14.03
N LEU A 20 15.59 0.96 13.52
CA LEU A 20 15.46 2.10 12.60
C LEU A 20 14.67 1.77 11.33
N GLY A 21 14.84 0.55 10.80
CA GLY A 21 14.08 0.09 9.64
C GLY A 21 12.58 0.01 9.91
N GLY A 22 12.16 -0.21 11.16
CA GLY A 22 10.75 -0.20 11.55
C GLY A 22 10.13 1.19 11.46
N ALA A 23 10.86 2.22 11.93
CA ALA A 23 10.42 3.61 11.80
C ALA A 23 10.29 4.02 10.32
N LEU A 24 11.24 3.63 9.48
CA LEU A 24 11.18 3.85 8.03
C LEU A 24 10.04 3.07 7.36
N SER A 25 9.78 1.83 7.80
CA SER A 25 8.66 1.02 7.33
C SER A 25 7.31 1.71 7.60
N THR A 26 7.15 2.34 8.77
CA THR A 26 5.93 3.11 9.10
C THR A 26 5.80 4.35 8.21
N LEU A 27 6.88 5.09 8.00
CA LEU A 27 6.86 6.26 7.10
C LEU A 27 6.54 5.85 5.66
N LEU A 28 7.11 4.76 5.18
CA LEU A 28 6.83 4.21 3.86
C LEU A 28 5.36 3.78 3.73
N ALA A 29 4.79 3.14 4.75
CA ALA A 29 3.37 2.77 4.75
C ALA A 29 2.45 4.01 4.66
N LEU A 30 2.83 5.12 5.30
CA LEU A 30 2.10 6.39 5.21
C LEU A 30 2.21 7.01 3.81
N GLU A 31 3.41 7.06 3.25
CA GLU A 31 3.64 7.57 1.89
C GLU A 31 2.90 6.74 0.83
N LEU A 32 2.88 5.40 0.98
CA LEU A 32 2.11 4.48 0.12
C LEU A 32 0.60 4.63 0.28
N SER A 33 0.12 5.02 1.46
CA SER A 33 -1.32 5.28 1.66
C SER A 33 -1.73 6.65 1.12
N SER A 34 -0.83 7.64 1.17
CA SER A 34 -1.09 9.01 0.71
C SER A 34 -0.96 9.13 -0.81
N SER A 35 0.05 8.47 -1.38
CA SER A 35 0.11 8.21 -2.80
C SER A 35 -0.92 7.14 -3.05
N GLN A 36 -2.19 7.52 -3.27
CA GLN A 36 -3.15 6.66 -3.95
C GLN A 36 -2.42 6.15 -5.18
N MET A 37 -1.87 4.93 -5.12
CA MET A 37 -1.03 4.39 -6.19
C MET A 37 -1.93 4.39 -7.42
N ALA A 38 -1.71 5.39 -8.28
CA ALA A 38 -2.56 5.72 -9.40
C ALA A 38 -2.49 4.62 -10.47
#